data_AF-A0A3N5AE43-F1
#
_entry.id   AF-A0A3N5AE43-F1
#
_cell.length_a   1.000
_cell.length_b   1.000
_cell.length_c   1.000
_cell.angle_alpha   90.00
_cell.angle_beta   90.00
_cell.angle_gamma   90.00
#
_symmetry.space_group_name_H-M   'P 1'
#
loop_
_entity.id
_entity.type
_entity.pdbx_description
1 polymer ?
#
loop_
_entity_poly.entity_id
_entity_poly.type
_entity_poly.pdbx_seq_one_letter_code
_entity_poly.pdbx_strand_id
1 'polypeptide(L)'
;MLYVLLLLLFYVTVTYFEVPRMLKNGMRRELYAFIIISLLGFILAVGQIFHWPLPNVTKGIEALVRPVSEAVEGWLLPPELRG
;
A
#
# COMPACT_ATOMS: atom_id res chain seq x y z
N MET A 1 -17.35 -7.00 -6.46
CA MET A 1 -17.23 -8.25 -5.67
C MET A 1 -15.93 -9.01 -5.95
N LEU A 2 -15.50 -9.21 -7.20
CA LEU A 2 -14.22 -9.87 -7.53
C LEU A 2 -13.00 -9.26 -6.81
N TYR A 3 -12.87 -7.94 -6.79
CA TYR A 3 -11.77 -7.24 -6.11
C TYR A 3 -11.68 -7.54 -4.60
N VAL A 4 -12.83 -7.68 -3.94
CA VAL A 4 -12.88 -8.04 -2.51
C VAL A 4 -12.39 -9.47 -2.30
N LEU A 5 -12.79 -10.40 -3.18
CA LEU A 5 -12.33 -11.79 -3.14
C LEU A 5 -10.80 -11.88 -3.32
N LEU A 6 -10.26 -11.15 -4.29
CA LEU A 6 -8.82 -11.09 -4.54
C LEU A 6 -8.05 -10.48 -3.35
N LEU A 7 -8.58 -9.42 -2.76
CA LEU A 7 -7.99 -8.78 -1.58
C LEU A 7 -7.95 -9.74 -0.39
N LEU A 8 -9.06 -10.44 -0.12
CA LEU A 8 -9.12 -11.43 0.95
C LEU A 8 -8.16 -12.60 0.70
N LEU A 9 -8.13 -13.12 -0.53
CA LEU A 9 -7.22 -14.20 -0.90
C LEU A 9 -5.76 -13.78 -0.66
N PHE A 10 -5.37 -12.60 -1.11
CA PHE A 10 -4.04 -12.05 -0.89
C PHE A 10 -3.69 -11.98 0.60
N TYR A 11 -4.54 -11.35 1.41
CA TYR A 11 -4.30 -11.21 2.85
C TYR A 11 -4.23 -12.55 3.58
N VAL A 12 -5.09 -13.51 3.22
CA VAL A 12 -5.09 -14.86 3.78
C VAL A 12 -3.77 -15.56 3.44
N THR A 13 -3.34 -15.51 2.17
CA THR A 13 -2.08 -16.12 1.74
C THR A 13 -0.89 -15.54 2.50
N VAL A 14 -0.76 -14.21 2.54
CA VAL A 14 0.33 -13.54 3.27
C VAL A 14 0.31 -13.93 4.75
N THR A 15 -0.83 -13.77 5.41
CA THR A 15 -0.99 -14.12 6.83
C THR A 15 -0.66 -15.59 7.11
N TYR A 16 -1.10 -16.51 6.24
CA TYR A 16 -0.86 -17.93 6.39
C TYR A 16 0.63 -18.30 6.31
N PHE A 17 1.44 -17.60 5.53
CA PHE A 17 2.89 -17.85 5.47
C PHE A 17 3.66 -17.10 6.57
N GLU A 18 3.28 -15.87 6.83
CA GLU A 18 4.07 -14.94 7.66
C GLU A 18 3.85 -15.17 9.16
N VAL A 19 2.59 -15.33 9.58
CA VAL A 19 2.23 -15.51 11.00
C VAL A 19 2.84 -16.77 11.61
N PRO A 20 2.71 -17.98 11.03
CA PRO A 20 3.30 -19.16 11.66
C PRO A 20 4.83 -19.10 11.68
N ARG A 21 5.46 -18.48 10.67
CA ARG A 21 6.91 -18.25 10.68
C ARG A 21 7.31 -17.36 11.85
N MET A 22 6.62 -16.25 12.07
CA MET A 22 6.90 -15.34 13.18
C MET A 22 6.63 -15.98 14.54
N LEU A 23 5.54 -16.74 14.69
CA LEU A 23 5.22 -17.45 15.93
C LEU A 23 6.28 -18.49 16.26
N LYS A 24 6.71 -19.31 15.28
CA LYS A 24 7.73 -20.34 15.47
C LYS A 24 9.08 -19.77 15.88
N ASN A 25 9.42 -18.58 15.37
CA ASN A 25 10.70 -17.92 15.66
C ASN A 25 10.65 -17.00 16.89
N GLY A 26 9.54 -16.95 17.63
CA GLY A 26 9.40 -16.08 18.81
C GLY A 26 9.39 -14.58 18.49
N MET A 27 9.16 -14.21 17.23
CA MET A 27 9.24 -12.86 16.66
C MET A 27 8.04 -11.99 17.03
N ARG A 28 7.79 -11.78 18.33
CA ARG A 28 6.58 -11.08 18.81
C ARG A 28 6.54 -9.61 18.41
N ARG A 29 7.70 -8.93 18.39
CA ARG A 29 7.78 -7.53 17.98
C ARG A 29 7.47 -7.37 16.49
N GLU A 30 8.03 -8.21 15.62
CA GLU A 30 7.68 -8.17 14.20
C GLU A 30 6.23 -8.56 13.96
N LEU A 31 5.68 -9.50 14.74
CA LEU A 31 4.27 -9.86 14.64
C LEU A 31 3.35 -8.66 14.92
N TYR A 32 3.62 -7.86 15.97
CA TYR A 32 2.86 -6.64 16.24
C TYR A 32 2.98 -5.62 15.11
N ALA A 33 4.20 -5.40 14.58
CA ALA A 33 4.41 -4.50 13.45
C ALA A 33 3.65 -4.98 12.20
N PHE A 34 3.74 -6.27 11.89
CA PHE A 34 3.02 -6.89 10.78
C PHE A 34 1.51 -6.70 10.92
N ILE A 35 0.94 -6.96 12.10
CA ILE A 35 -0.50 -6.80 12.35
C ILE A 35 -0.93 -5.34 12.13
N ILE A 36 -0.22 -4.38 12.72
CA ILE A 36 -0.58 -2.95 12.63
C ILE A 36 -0.53 -2.49 11.17
N ILE A 37 0.57 -2.76 10.47
CA ILE A 37 0.75 -2.35 9.07
C ILE A 37 -0.27 -3.07 8.17
N SER A 38 -0.48 -4.37 8.37
CA SER A 38 -1.43 -5.17 7.60
C SER A 38 -2.86 -4.67 7.76
N LEU A 39 -3.29 -4.37 8.99
CA LEU A 39 -4.61 -3.80 9.26
C LEU A 39 -4.80 -2.44 8.61
N LEU A 40 -3.79 -1.56 8.69
CA LEU A 40 -3.83 -0.27 8.02
C LEU A 40 -3.98 -0.43 6.50
N GLY A 41 -3.16 -1.28 5.89
CA GLY A 41 -3.27 -1.59 4.45
C GLY A 41 -4.64 -2.16 4.08
N PHE A 42 -5.21 -3.02 4.93
CA PHE A 42 -6.49 -3.65 4.67
C PHE A 42 -7.64 -2.64 4.73
N ILE A 43 -7.67 -1.78 5.76
CA ILE A 43 -8.66 -0.72 5.90
C ILE A 43 -8.61 0.22 4.70
N LEU A 44 -7.40 0.62 4.25
CA LEU A 44 -7.23 1.47 3.08
C LEU A 44 -7.71 0.79 1.80
N ALA A 45 -7.33 -0.47 1.57
CA ALA A 45 -7.74 -1.23 0.39
C ALA A 45 -9.26 -1.45 0.33
N VAL A 46 -9.88 -1.81 1.44
CA VAL A 46 -11.35 -1.93 1.55
C VAL A 46 -12.00 -0.56 1.31
N GLY A 47 -11.50 0.48 1.97
CA GLY A 47 -11.97 1.86 1.79
C GLY A 47 -11.96 2.30 0.33
N GLN A 48 -10.90 1.95 -0.40
CA GLN A 48 -10.77 2.25 -1.83
C GLN A 48 -11.76 1.45 -2.69
N ILE A 49 -11.99 0.16 -2.40
CA ILE A 49 -12.95 -0.67 -3.14
C ILE A 49 -14.39 -0.19 -2.94
N PHE A 50 -14.74 0.25 -1.72
CA PHE A 50 -16.07 0.74 -1.39
C PHE A 50 -16.27 2.24 -1.66
N HIS A 51 -15.27 2.92 -2.24
CA HIS A 51 -15.28 4.37 -2.50
C HIS A 51 -15.61 5.21 -1.25
N TRP A 52 -15.17 4.77 -0.06
CA TRP A 52 -15.31 5.56 1.15
C TRP A 52 -14.54 6.88 0.96
N PRO A 53 -15.08 8.05 1.37
CA PRO A 53 -14.33 9.31 1.47
C PRO A 53 -13.28 9.27 2.59
N LEU A 54 -12.46 8.23 2.66
CA LEU A 54 -11.27 8.22 3.49
C LEU A 54 -10.26 9.20 2.88
N PRO A 55 -9.46 9.91 3.71
CA PRO A 55 -8.35 10.71 3.20
C PRO A 55 -7.46 9.77 2.36
N ASN A 56 -7.43 10.03 1.05
CA ASN A 56 -6.68 9.19 0.13
C ASN A 56 -5.19 9.38 0.44
N VAL A 57 -4.57 8.38 1.07
CA VAL A 57 -3.14 8.38 1.42
C VAL A 57 -2.28 8.56 0.16
N THR A 58 -2.77 8.12 -1.00
CA THR A 58 -2.13 8.35 -2.29
C THR A 58 -1.95 9.85 -2.58
N LYS A 59 -2.89 10.72 -2.18
CA LYS A 59 -2.70 12.18 -2.34
C LYS A 59 -1.55 12.71 -1.48
N GLY A 60 -1.35 12.14 -0.29
CA GLY A 60 -0.21 12.49 0.58
C GLY A 60 1.11 12.03 -0.01
N ILE A 61 1.16 10.81 -0.55
CA ILE A 61 2.34 10.28 -1.25
C ILE A 61 2.61 11.09 -2.52
N GLU A 62 1.57 11.40 -3.30
CA GLU A 62 1.65 12.21 -4.51
C GLU A 62 2.24 13.59 -4.19
N ALA A 63 1.82 14.26 -3.11
CA ALA A 63 2.39 15.54 -2.72
C ALA A 63 3.91 15.48 -2.44
N LEU A 64 4.40 14.35 -1.93
CA LEU A 64 5.83 14.14 -1.66
C LEU A 64 6.60 13.76 -2.92
N VAL A 65 6.00 12.94 -3.80
CA VAL A 65 6.67 12.37 -4.97
C VAL A 65 6.60 13.30 -6.18
N ARG A 66 5.51 14.06 -6.34
CA ARG A 66 5.30 15.00 -7.44
C ARG A 66 6.48 15.94 -7.73
N PRO A 67 7.13 16.61 -6.76
CA PRO A 67 8.29 17.45 -7.06
C PRO A 67 9.47 16.64 -7.65
N VAL A 68 9.63 15.39 -7.24
CA VAL A 68 10.65 14.49 -7.80
C VAL A 68 10.26 14.08 -9.22
N SER A 69 9.00 13.72 -9.45
CA SER A 69 8.50 13.39 -10.79
C SER A 69 8.67 14.54 -11.78
N GLU A 70 8.29 15.76 -11.39
CA GLU A 70 8.44 16.96 -12.21
C GLU A 70 9.92 17.28 -12.52
N ALA A 71 10.82 17.08 -11.54
CA ALA A 71 12.26 17.23 -11.76
C ALA A 71 12.82 16.18 -12.73
N VAL A 72 12.38 14.93 -12.60
CA VAL A 72 12.80 13.82 -13.47
C VAL A 72 12.25 13.99 -14.89
N GLU A 73 10.99 14.37 -15.03
CA GLU A 73 10.37 14.72 -16.32
C GLU A 73 11.09 15.90 -16.98
N GLY A 74 11.45 16.93 -16.21
CA GLY A 74 12.24 18.06 -16.70
C GLY A 74 13.66 17.69 -17.17
N TRP A 75 14.23 16.60 -16.64
CA TRP A 75 15.55 16.10 -17.03
C TRP A 75 15.51 15.14 -18.23
N LEU A 76 14.44 14.35 -18.35
CA LEU A 76 14.28 13.34 -19.39
C LEU A 76 13.54 13.83 -20.65
N LEU A 77 12.61 14.78 -20.51
CA LEU A 77 11.77 15.19 -21.64
C LEU A 77 12.37 16.39 -22.40
N PRO A 78 12.44 16.30 -23.75
CA PRO A 78 12.75 17.44 -24.61
C PRO A 78 11.81 18.62 -24.33
N PRO A 79 12.26 19.88 -24.51
CA PRO A 79 11.46 21.07 -24.25
C PRO A 79 10.09 21.09 -24.95
N GLU A 80 9.97 20.37 -26.06
CA GLU A 80 8.80 20.29 -26.94
C GLU A 80 7.68 19.41 -26.38
N LEU A 81 7.99 18.54 -25.40
CA LEU A 81 7.06 17.62 -24.74
C LEU A 81 6.74 18.04 -23.30
N ARG A 82 7.22 19.21 -22.86
CA ARG A 82 6.93 19.79 -21.54
C ARG A 82 5.59 20.53 -21.63
N GLY A 83 4.51 19.87 -21.20
CA GLY A 83 3.16 20.44 -21.11
C GLY A 83 2.97 21.31 -19.87
#